data_AF-A0A7J3TD08-F1
#
_entry.id   AF-A0A7J3TD08-F1
#
_cell.length_a   1.000
_cell.length_b   1.000
_cell.length_c   1.000
_cell.angle_alpha   90.00
_cell.angle_beta   90.00
_cell.angle_gamma   90.00
#
_symmetry.space_group_name_H-M   'P 1'
#
loop_
_entity.id
_entity.type
_entity.pdbx_description
1 polymer ?
#
loop_
_entity_poly.entity_id
_entity_poly.type
_entity_poly.pdbx_seq_one_letter_code
_entity_poly.pdbx_strand_id
1 'polypeptide(L)'
;MIYDKLEENIRKIIAYSKYLNMNINLDSPGHRFRLQKLAFLLKSMGIDLDYEFTLYLYGVYSNSLYNDSFHYKKEFIEMDSDYKINEKERMILDRLKENFPDNNNILEAATTIIFYNFVYSDINEIIKKIKEIKPHLSDNDIMSGINLAKKLLFKKEYLTDEIKQELEAWDSFD
;
A
#
# COMPACT_ATOMS: atom_id res chain seq x y z
N MET A 1 -26.15 -10.43 10.71
CA MET A 1 -26.28 -9.02 10.31
C MET A 1 -25.63 -8.88 8.95
N ILE A 2 -26.35 -8.33 7.97
CA ILE A 2 -25.76 -7.90 6.70
C ILE A 2 -25.30 -6.47 6.99
N TYR A 3 -24.00 -6.25 7.09
CA TYR A 3 -23.45 -4.90 7.17
C TYR A 3 -23.65 -4.22 5.82
N ASP A 4 -23.79 -2.89 5.82
CA ASP A 4 -23.59 -2.15 4.57
C ASP A 4 -22.15 -2.43 4.09
N LYS A 5 -21.96 -2.60 2.77
CA LYS A 5 -20.66 -2.95 2.18
C LYS A 5 -19.60 -1.90 2.51
N LEU A 6 -20.02 -0.64 2.66
CA LEU A 6 -19.17 0.47 3.11
C LEU A 6 -18.68 0.25 4.56
N GLU A 7 -19.60 -0.11 5.45
CA GLU A 7 -19.31 -0.40 6.86
C GLU A 7 -18.40 -1.63 7.00
N GLU A 8 -18.52 -2.61 6.10
CA GLU A 8 -17.61 -3.75 6.06
C GLU A 8 -16.18 -3.34 5.68
N ASN A 9 -16.00 -2.47 4.68
CA ASN A 9 -14.68 -2.03 4.23
C ASN A 9 -13.90 -1.27 5.32
N ILE A 10 -14.58 -0.42 6.10
CA ILE A 10 -13.91 0.31 7.17
C ILE A 10 -13.49 -0.64 8.30
N ARG A 11 -14.35 -1.60 8.66
CA ARG A 11 -14.03 -2.65 9.65
C ARG A 11 -12.84 -3.50 9.20
N LYS A 12 -12.78 -3.87 7.92
CA LYS A 12 -11.62 -4.53 7.31
C LYS A 12 -10.35 -3.71 7.52
N ILE A 13 -10.35 -2.44 7.13
CA ILE A 13 -9.17 -1.57 7.27
C ILE A 13 -8.74 -1.43 8.73
N ILE A 14 -9.66 -1.27 9.68
CA ILE A 14 -9.32 -1.20 11.11
C ILE A 14 -8.70 -2.51 11.59
N ALA A 15 -9.28 -3.66 11.22
CA ALA A 15 -8.74 -4.98 11.56
C ALA A 15 -7.35 -5.21 10.96
N TYR A 16 -7.11 -4.76 9.73
CA TYR A 16 -5.81 -4.85 9.07
C TYR A 16 -4.77 -3.93 9.71
N SER A 17 -5.13 -2.67 10.01
CA SER A 17 -4.25 -1.76 10.76
C SER A 17 -3.86 -2.35 12.11
N LYS A 18 -4.81 -2.96 12.84
CA LYS A 18 -4.55 -3.67 14.10
C LYS A 18 -3.59 -4.85 13.90
N TYR A 19 -3.79 -5.66 12.87
CA TYR A 19 -2.92 -6.80 12.55
C TYR A 19 -1.48 -6.37 12.25
N LEU A 20 -1.33 -5.28 11.52
CA LEU A 20 -0.06 -4.68 11.14
C LEU A 20 0.57 -3.86 12.27
N ASN A 21 -0.09 -3.74 13.43
CA ASN A 21 0.33 -2.90 14.54
C ASN A 21 0.52 -1.42 14.15
N MET A 22 -0.33 -0.93 13.22
CA MET A 22 -0.30 0.44 12.72
C MET A 22 -1.33 1.29 13.47
N ASN A 23 -0.87 2.00 14.49
CA ASN A 23 -1.71 2.97 15.19
C ASN A 23 -2.01 4.18 14.28
N ILE A 24 -3.27 4.35 13.89
CA ILE A 24 -3.68 5.43 12.99
C ILE A 24 -4.21 6.62 13.80
N ASN A 25 -3.44 7.71 13.84
CA ASN A 25 -3.90 8.98 14.36
C ASN A 25 -4.40 9.86 13.21
N LEU A 26 -5.72 9.98 13.06
CA LEU A 26 -6.32 10.76 11.97
C LEU A 26 -6.08 12.27 12.06
N ASP A 27 -5.60 12.80 13.19
CA ASP A 27 -5.18 14.20 13.27
C ASP A 27 -3.79 14.43 12.65
N SER A 28 -2.97 13.37 12.54
CA SER A 28 -1.66 13.42 11.88
C SER A 28 -1.78 13.29 10.36
N PRO A 29 -1.36 14.30 9.57
CA PRO A 29 -1.34 14.21 8.11
C PRO A 29 -0.54 13.00 7.59
N GLY A 30 0.57 12.66 8.27
CA GLY A 30 1.40 11.51 7.91
C GLY A 30 0.69 10.17 8.11
N HIS A 31 -0.11 10.01 9.16
CA HIS A 31 -0.87 8.77 9.38
C HIS A 31 -2.05 8.68 8.41
N ARG A 32 -2.72 9.80 8.11
CA ARG A 32 -3.74 9.84 7.05
C ARG A 32 -3.15 9.44 5.70
N PHE A 33 -1.97 9.94 5.37
CA PHE A 33 -1.24 9.56 4.17
C PHE A 33 -0.97 8.05 4.14
N ARG A 34 -0.41 7.48 5.22
CA ARG A 34 -0.11 6.05 5.31
C ARG A 34 -1.36 5.18 5.23
N LEU A 35 -2.47 5.58 5.87
CA LEU A 35 -3.76 4.87 5.79
C LEU A 35 -4.27 4.77 4.35
N GLN A 36 -4.20 5.89 3.61
CA GLN A 36 -4.64 5.96 2.22
C GLN A 36 -3.80 5.04 1.31
N LYS A 37 -2.47 5.01 1.51
CA LYS A 37 -1.57 4.11 0.78
C LYS A 37 -1.73 2.65 1.19
N LEU A 38 -1.96 2.38 2.47
CA LEU A 38 -2.25 1.05 2.99
C LEU A 38 -3.48 0.46 2.29
N ALA A 39 -4.61 1.17 2.30
CA ALA A 39 -5.83 0.70 1.66
C ALA A 39 -5.65 0.45 0.15
N PHE A 40 -4.91 1.33 -0.53
CA PHE A 40 -4.58 1.14 -1.94
C PHE A 40 -3.73 -0.11 -2.19
N LEU A 41 -2.69 -0.35 -1.38
CA LEU A 41 -1.85 -1.54 -1.48
C LEU A 41 -2.65 -2.82 -1.22
N LEU A 42 -3.46 -2.85 -0.17
CA LEU A 42 -4.33 -3.98 0.16
C LEU A 42 -5.24 -4.33 -1.02
N LYS A 43 -5.89 -3.31 -1.63
CA LYS A 43 -6.72 -3.50 -2.83
C LYS A 43 -5.91 -4.03 -4.01
N SER A 44 -4.73 -3.43 -4.27
CA SER A 44 -3.85 -3.83 -5.37
C SER A 44 -3.29 -5.26 -5.22
N MET A 45 -3.17 -5.74 -3.98
CA MET A 45 -2.74 -7.09 -3.65
C MET A 45 -3.89 -8.12 -3.66
N GLY A 46 -5.13 -7.68 -3.92
CA GLY A 46 -6.28 -8.55 -4.13
C GLY A 46 -7.28 -8.62 -2.97
N ILE A 47 -7.18 -7.74 -1.96
CA ILE A 47 -8.24 -7.60 -0.95
C ILE A 47 -9.41 -6.85 -1.55
N ASP A 48 -10.62 -7.37 -1.35
CA ASP A 48 -11.85 -6.73 -1.77
C ASP A 48 -12.17 -5.51 -0.88
N LEU A 49 -11.78 -4.33 -1.37
CA LEU A 49 -12.09 -3.02 -0.80
C LEU A 49 -12.80 -2.17 -1.85
N ASP A 50 -13.99 -1.68 -1.49
CA ASP A 50 -14.82 -0.84 -2.37
C ASP A 50 -14.47 0.65 -2.28
N TYR A 51 -13.16 0.95 -2.29
CA TYR A 51 -12.65 2.31 -2.35
C TYR A 51 -12.10 2.61 -3.75
N GLU A 52 -12.53 3.72 -4.33
CA GLU A 52 -11.91 4.27 -5.54
C GLU A 52 -10.66 5.07 -5.16
N PHE A 53 -9.62 4.92 -5.97
CA PHE A 53 -8.34 5.59 -5.76
C PHE A 53 -7.96 6.41 -6.98
N THR A 54 -7.63 7.68 -6.75
CA THR A 54 -7.16 8.62 -7.77
C THR A 54 -5.82 9.20 -7.32
N LEU A 55 -4.85 9.24 -8.22
CA LEU A 55 -3.53 9.76 -7.90
C LEU A 55 -3.51 11.28 -8.09
N TYR A 56 -3.41 12.02 -6.99
CA TYR A 56 -3.26 13.48 -7.02
C TYR A 56 -1.79 13.88 -6.87
N LEU A 57 -1.40 14.97 -7.54
CA LEU A 57 -0.17 15.69 -7.21
C LEU A 57 -0.26 16.24 -5.78
N TYR A 58 -1.43 16.78 -5.42
CA TYR A 58 -1.80 17.23 -4.08
C TYR A 58 -3.23 16.76 -3.76
N GLY A 59 -3.40 15.82 -2.83
CA GLY A 59 -4.73 15.30 -2.46
C GLY A 59 -4.68 13.91 -1.83
N VAL A 60 -5.78 13.48 -1.22
CA VAL A 60 -5.95 12.12 -0.67
C VAL A 60 -6.23 11.14 -1.81
N TYR A 61 -5.74 9.91 -1.68
CA TYR A 61 -5.91 8.93 -2.75
C TYR A 61 -7.37 8.52 -2.93
N SER A 62 -8.13 8.42 -1.83
CA SER A 62 -9.55 8.09 -1.83
C SER A 62 -10.31 9.06 -0.93
N ASN A 63 -11.20 9.86 -1.53
CA ASN A 63 -12.07 10.78 -0.80
C ASN A 63 -13.09 10.04 0.06
N SER A 64 -13.64 8.92 -0.41
CA SER A 64 -14.56 8.10 0.38
C SER A 64 -13.87 7.52 1.60
N LEU A 65 -12.68 6.92 1.45
CA LEU A 65 -11.91 6.45 2.61
C LEU A 65 -11.55 7.59 3.58
N TYR A 66 -11.23 8.77 3.05
CA TYR A 66 -10.95 9.92 3.91
C TYR A 66 -12.16 10.27 4.76
N ASN A 67 -13.34 10.41 4.15
CA ASN A 67 -14.58 10.72 4.84
C ASN A 67 -14.96 9.63 5.86
N ASP A 68 -14.88 8.36 5.46
CA ASP A 68 -15.17 7.23 6.33
C ASP A 68 -14.21 7.19 7.52
N SER A 69 -12.92 7.42 7.29
CA SER A 69 -11.95 7.42 8.39
C SER A 69 -12.30 8.45 9.45
N PHE A 70 -12.74 9.65 9.06
CA PHE A 70 -13.20 10.66 10.01
C PHE A 70 -14.54 10.33 10.65
N HIS A 71 -15.46 9.71 9.91
CA HIS A 71 -16.75 9.26 10.44
C HIS A 71 -16.56 8.21 11.54
N TYR A 72 -15.69 7.22 11.30
CA TYR A 72 -15.36 6.13 12.21
C TYR A 72 -14.06 6.37 12.99
N LYS A 73 -13.76 7.65 13.31
CA LYS A 73 -12.49 8.05 13.95
C LYS A 73 -12.28 7.35 15.29
N LYS A 74 -13.36 7.14 16.05
CA LYS A 74 -13.29 6.51 17.37
C LYS A 74 -12.82 5.05 17.26
N GLU A 75 -13.39 4.32 16.31
CA GLU A 75 -13.10 2.92 16.04
C GLU A 75 -11.66 2.72 15.56
N PHE A 76 -11.12 3.67 14.77
CA PHE A 76 -9.69 3.69 14.44
C PHE A 76 -8.78 3.88 15.65
N ILE A 77 -9.14 4.80 16.57
CA ILE A 77 -8.36 5.08 17.78
C ILE A 77 -8.39 3.87 18.72
N GLU A 78 -9.54 3.23 18.87
CA GLU A 78 -9.74 2.08 19.75
C GLU A 78 -9.28 0.76 19.10
N MET A 79 -8.95 0.78 17.80
CA MET A 79 -8.71 -0.42 16.98
C MET A 79 -9.83 -1.46 17.17
N ASP A 80 -11.06 -0.96 17.19
CA ASP A 80 -12.26 -1.74 17.44
C ASP A 80 -12.87 -2.20 16.12
N SER A 81 -12.73 -3.49 15.85
CA SER A 81 -13.32 -4.15 14.69
C SER A 81 -13.53 -5.62 15.03
N ASP A 82 -14.72 -6.11 14.68
CA ASP A 82 -15.13 -7.51 14.79
C ASP A 82 -14.84 -8.31 13.51
N TYR A 83 -14.25 -7.67 12.48
CA TYR A 83 -13.93 -8.32 11.22
C TYR A 83 -12.89 -9.44 11.43
N LYS A 84 -13.21 -10.64 10.93
CA LYS A 84 -12.34 -11.82 11.05
C LYS A 84 -11.51 -11.99 9.78
N ILE A 85 -10.21 -11.72 9.91
CA ILE A 85 -9.22 -11.90 8.85
C ILE A 85 -9.16 -13.39 8.45
N ASN A 86 -9.42 -13.68 7.18
CA ASN A 86 -9.32 -15.03 6.62
C ASN A 86 -7.87 -15.40 6.22
N GLU A 87 -7.64 -16.65 5.82
CA GLU A 87 -6.30 -17.14 5.49
C GLU A 87 -5.67 -16.40 4.30
N LYS A 88 -6.44 -16.09 3.25
CA LYS A 88 -5.93 -15.37 2.06
C LYS A 88 -5.53 -13.94 2.42
N GLU A 89 -6.36 -13.25 3.19
CA GLU A 89 -6.07 -11.90 3.68
C GLU A 89 -4.83 -11.92 4.59
N ARG A 90 -4.73 -12.91 5.48
CA ARG A 90 -3.57 -13.08 6.36
C ARG A 90 -2.26 -13.19 5.57
N MET A 91 -2.23 -14.00 4.50
CA MET A 91 -1.04 -14.12 3.65
C MET A 91 -0.63 -12.78 3.01
N ILE A 92 -1.61 -11.97 2.59
CA ILE A 92 -1.37 -10.62 2.05
C ILE A 92 -0.83 -9.70 3.15
N LEU A 93 -1.43 -9.74 4.34
CA LEU A 93 -1.03 -8.91 5.47
C LEU A 93 0.35 -9.27 6.01
N ASP A 94 0.71 -10.55 6.03
CA ASP A 94 2.05 -11.00 6.45
C ASP A 94 3.12 -10.46 5.48
N ARG A 95 2.89 -10.63 4.17
CA ARG A 95 3.78 -10.03 3.15
C ARG A 95 3.87 -8.52 3.31
N LEU A 96 2.75 -7.86 3.55
CA LEU A 96 2.73 -6.42 3.74
C LEU A 96 3.49 -6.02 5.01
N LYS A 97 3.32 -6.74 6.12
CA LYS A 97 3.99 -6.49 7.40
C LYS A 97 5.50 -6.58 7.30
N GLU A 98 6.02 -7.53 6.54
CA GLU A 98 7.45 -7.72 6.29
C GLU A 98 8.06 -6.61 5.41
N ASN A 99 7.24 -5.93 4.61
CA ASN A 99 7.71 -5.03 3.56
C ASN A 99 7.22 -3.58 3.71
N PHE A 100 6.31 -3.28 4.64
CA PHE A 100 5.71 -1.94 4.75
C PHE A 100 6.78 -0.93 5.20
N PRO A 101 7.12 0.07 4.36
CA PRO A 101 8.25 0.94 4.65
C PRO A 101 7.89 1.99 5.70
N ASP A 102 8.84 2.32 6.58
CA ASP A 102 8.71 3.49 7.47
C ASP A 102 8.89 4.81 6.71
N ASN A 103 9.69 4.81 5.64
CA ASN A 103 9.91 5.98 4.81
C ASN A 103 8.70 6.24 3.87
N ASN A 104 8.05 7.39 4.05
CA ASN A 104 6.90 7.79 3.25
C ASN A 104 7.23 8.07 1.77
N ASN A 105 8.46 8.47 1.44
CA ASN A 105 8.88 8.67 0.04
C ASN A 105 8.94 7.33 -0.71
N ILE A 106 9.46 6.29 -0.08
CA ILE A 106 9.49 4.92 -0.63
C ILE A 106 8.05 4.41 -0.83
N LEU A 107 7.19 4.62 0.18
CA LEU A 107 5.76 4.27 0.08
C LEU A 107 5.07 5.03 -1.06
N GLU A 108 5.38 6.33 -1.22
CA GLU A 108 4.84 7.15 -2.31
C GLU A 108 5.30 6.65 -3.68
N ALA A 109 6.59 6.36 -3.83
CA ALA A 109 7.16 5.80 -5.05
C ALA A 109 6.49 4.48 -5.41
N ALA A 110 6.48 3.51 -4.50
CA ALA A 110 5.94 2.17 -4.74
C ALA A 110 4.46 2.20 -5.15
N THR A 111 3.64 2.97 -4.43
CA THR A 111 2.22 3.08 -4.75
C THR A 111 1.96 3.80 -6.08
N THR A 112 2.81 4.77 -6.45
CA THR A 112 2.72 5.43 -7.77
C THR A 112 3.09 4.46 -8.90
N ILE A 113 4.17 3.69 -8.72
CA ILE A 113 4.62 2.66 -9.67
C ILE A 113 3.51 1.61 -9.88
N ILE A 114 2.90 1.13 -8.80
CA ILE A 114 1.79 0.17 -8.84
C ILE A 114 0.57 0.76 -9.57
N PHE A 115 0.20 2.00 -9.24
CA PHE A 115 -0.97 2.67 -9.82
C PHE A 115 -0.89 2.77 -11.35
N TYR A 116 0.28 3.13 -11.89
CA TYR A 116 0.50 3.23 -13.33
C TYR A 116 0.94 1.91 -13.98
N ASN A 117 0.95 0.80 -13.23
CA ASN A 117 1.37 -0.51 -13.70
C ASN A 117 2.79 -0.55 -14.29
N PHE A 118 3.71 0.19 -13.66
CA PHE A 118 5.11 0.30 -14.08
C PHE A 118 6.03 -0.77 -13.49
N VAL A 119 5.51 -1.69 -12.69
CA VAL A 119 6.31 -2.67 -11.90
C VAL A 119 7.31 -3.46 -12.76
N TYR A 120 6.96 -3.74 -14.01
CA TYR A 120 7.75 -4.54 -14.95
C TYR A 120 8.29 -3.72 -16.14
N SER A 121 8.24 -2.39 -16.06
CA SER A 121 8.83 -1.49 -17.07
C SER A 121 10.35 -1.37 -16.89
N ASP A 122 11.03 -0.79 -17.88
CA ASP A 122 12.46 -0.48 -17.79
C ASP A 122 12.73 0.49 -16.63
N ILE A 123 13.78 0.24 -15.84
CA ILE A 123 14.08 1.02 -14.63
C ILE A 123 14.30 2.50 -14.95
N ASN A 124 14.99 2.83 -16.05
CA ASN A 124 15.24 4.23 -16.41
C ASN A 124 13.94 4.92 -16.85
N GLU A 125 13.06 4.21 -17.53
CA GLU A 125 11.73 4.69 -17.86
C GLU A 125 10.90 4.95 -16.60
N ILE A 126 10.90 4.03 -15.62
CA ILE A 126 10.21 4.20 -14.35
C ILE A 126 10.73 5.46 -13.64
N ILE A 127 12.05 5.59 -13.48
CA ILE A 127 12.66 6.75 -12.80
C ILE A 127 12.22 8.05 -13.48
N LYS A 128 12.33 8.12 -14.80
CA LYS A 128 11.91 9.30 -15.57
C LYS A 128 10.43 9.64 -15.32
N LYS A 129 9.54 8.66 -15.43
CA LYS A 129 8.09 8.85 -15.23
C LYS A 129 7.74 9.24 -13.81
N ILE A 130 8.36 8.62 -12.81
CA ILE A 130 8.12 8.97 -11.42
C ILE A 130 8.65 10.37 -11.11
N LYS A 131 9.78 10.80 -11.68
CA LYS A 131 10.28 12.18 -11.54
C LYS A 131 9.37 13.21 -12.21
N GLU A 132 8.71 12.87 -13.33
CA GLU A 132 7.70 13.73 -13.96
C GLU A 132 6.47 13.92 -13.04
N ILE A 133 6.03 12.87 -12.33
CA ILE A 133 4.82 12.89 -11.48
C ILE A 133 5.13 13.39 -10.06
N LYS A 134 6.30 13.06 -9.52
CA LYS A 134 6.74 13.24 -8.13
C LYS A 134 8.17 13.78 -8.10
N PRO A 135 8.39 15.03 -8.51
CA PRO A 135 9.73 15.60 -8.69
C PRO A 135 10.54 15.67 -7.38
N HIS A 136 9.87 15.68 -6.23
CA HIS A 136 10.51 15.69 -4.90
C HIS A 136 11.17 14.37 -4.50
N LEU A 137 10.83 13.25 -5.15
CA LEU A 137 11.42 11.95 -4.83
C LEU A 137 12.86 11.87 -5.35
N SER A 138 13.75 11.31 -4.53
CA SER A 138 15.12 11.00 -4.95
C SER A 138 15.16 9.71 -5.77
N ASP A 139 16.18 9.55 -6.62
CA ASP A 139 16.34 8.32 -7.41
C ASP A 139 16.49 7.09 -6.49
N ASN A 140 17.12 7.24 -5.32
CA ASN A 140 17.23 6.18 -4.30
C ASN A 140 15.85 5.79 -3.72
N ASP A 141 14.99 6.77 -3.43
CA ASP A 141 13.62 6.49 -2.97
C ASP A 141 12.81 5.77 -4.07
N ILE A 142 13.00 6.17 -5.33
CA ILE A 142 12.33 5.55 -6.48
C ILE A 142 12.79 4.11 -6.67
N MET A 143 14.10 3.86 -6.64
CA MET A 143 14.67 2.51 -6.74
C MET A 143 14.16 1.60 -5.61
N SER A 144 14.15 2.11 -4.38
CA SER A 144 13.57 1.39 -3.24
C SER A 144 12.08 1.14 -3.44
N GLY A 145 11.36 2.09 -4.03
CA GLY A 145 9.95 1.96 -4.38
C GLY A 145 9.68 0.91 -5.47
N ILE A 146 10.55 0.79 -6.48
CA ILE A 146 10.50 -0.27 -7.50
C ILE A 146 10.62 -1.63 -6.84
N ASN A 147 11.63 -1.80 -5.99
CA ASN A 147 11.86 -3.06 -5.28
C ASN A 147 10.69 -3.42 -4.38
N LEU A 148 10.16 -2.44 -3.63
CA LEU A 148 8.99 -2.65 -2.80
C LEU A 148 7.76 -3.06 -3.64
N ALA A 149 7.51 -2.39 -4.77
CA ALA A 149 6.42 -2.72 -5.67
C ALA A 149 6.54 -4.15 -6.23
N LYS A 150 7.75 -4.55 -6.64
CA LYS A 150 8.07 -5.92 -7.06
C LYS A 150 7.80 -6.92 -5.93
N LYS A 151 8.32 -6.69 -4.71
CA LYS A 151 8.11 -7.57 -3.54
C LYS A 151 6.63 -7.75 -3.19
N LEU A 152 5.85 -6.66 -3.19
CA LEU A 152 4.43 -6.69 -2.85
C LEU A 152 3.59 -7.39 -3.92
N LEU A 153 3.78 -7.03 -5.19
CA LEU A 153 2.98 -7.53 -6.31
C LEU A 153 3.57 -8.74 -7.01
N PHE A 154 4.63 -9.33 -6.46
CA PHE A 154 5.28 -10.48 -7.06
C PHE A 154 4.25 -11.58 -7.36
N LYS A 155 4.14 -11.91 -8.64
CA LYS A 155 3.41 -13.08 -9.12
C LYS A 155 4.42 -14.05 -9.72
N LYS A 156 4.33 -15.32 -9.31
CA LYS A 156 5.22 -16.40 -9.80
C LYS A 156 5.23 -16.55 -11.33
N GLU A 157 4.17 -16.10 -12.01
CA GLU A 157 4.03 -16.12 -13.46
C GLU A 157 4.93 -15.12 -14.21
N TYR A 158 5.47 -14.09 -13.54
CA TYR A 158 6.42 -13.12 -14.12
C TYR A 158 7.87 -13.38 -13.71
N LEU A 159 8.14 -14.56 -13.13
CA LEU A 159 9.45 -14.96 -12.63
C LEU A 159 10.34 -15.37 -13.82
N THR A 160 10.88 -14.38 -14.53
CA THR A 160 11.96 -14.61 -15.51
C THR A 160 13.25 -14.91 -14.75
N ASP A 161 14.18 -15.62 -15.41
CA ASP A 161 15.48 -15.93 -14.82
C ASP A 161 16.25 -14.65 -14.42
N GLU A 162 16.04 -13.55 -15.15
CA GLU A 162 16.61 -12.23 -14.85
C GLU A 162 16.05 -11.62 -13.55
N ILE A 163 14.72 -11.68 -13.35
CA ILE A 163 14.08 -11.19 -12.11
C ILE A 163 14.47 -12.07 -10.92
N LYS A 164 14.67 -13.37 -11.15
CA LYS A 164 15.12 -14.30 -10.11
C LYS A 164 16.56 -14.00 -9.67
N GLN A 165 17.47 -13.79 -10.61
CA GLN A 165 18.84 -13.37 -10.31
C GLN A 165 18.88 -12.00 -9.64
N GLU A 166 18.01 -11.08 -10.06
CA GLU A 166 17.85 -9.79 -9.38
C GLU A 166 17.40 -10.04 -7.94
N LEU A 167 16.36 -10.82 -7.63
CA LEU A 167 15.95 -11.06 -6.24
C LEU A 167 17.01 -11.77 -5.39
N GLU A 168 17.66 -12.81 -5.92
CA GLU A 168 18.68 -13.59 -5.22
C GLU A 168 19.94 -12.77 -4.91
N ALA A 169 20.32 -11.84 -5.79
CA ALA A 169 21.43 -10.93 -5.54
C ALA A 169 21.15 -10.03 -4.33
N TRP A 170 19.89 -9.69 -4.05
CA TRP A 170 19.53 -8.77 -2.96
C TRP A 170 19.48 -9.48 -1.60
N ASP A 171 19.08 -10.75 -1.56
CA ASP A 171 19.14 -11.57 -0.34
C ASP A 171 20.59 -11.87 0.10
N SER A 172 21.57 -11.61 -0.76
CA SER A 172 23.00 -11.80 -0.46
C SER A 172 23.71 -10.59 0.17
N PHE A 173 22.99 -9.46 0.35
CA PHE A 173 23.52 -8.23 0.95
C PHE A 173 23.01 -7.95 2.38
N ASP A 174 22.22 -8.84 2.96
CA ASP A 174 21.90 -8.88 4.41
C ASP A 174 22.78 -9.91 5.14
#